data_AF-H8IAL2-F1
#
_entry.id   AF-H8IAL2-F1
#
_cell.length_a   1.000
_cell.length_b   1.000
_cell.length_c   1.000
_cell.angle_alpha   90.00
_cell.angle_beta   90.00
_cell.angle_gamma   90.00
#
_symmetry.space_group_name_H-M   'P 1'
#
loop_
_entity.id
_entity.type
_entity.pdbx_description
1 polymer ?
#
loop_
_entity_poly.entity_id
_entity_poly.type
_entity_poly.pdbx_seq_one_letter_code
_entity_poly.pdbx_strand_id
1 'polypeptide(L)'
;MAYVSRMRALPLIIALITLMVMPSMASGTTIPINKDFRDGDVVIHVLQVNITDYPMGNVYSPDPSNTVWPKLVFTYENKGTEPVNGNLEVAFFDDKGNQYPPSGHLVDVTMDPLQPGKTSDIRFVEAAVIPKDTKLVYFKVYINGKGEAVDIPYTEATATPVPGQGGGANKCCLAMLLPLMAIGVYMASKLK
;
A
#
# COMPACT_ATOMS: atom_id res chain seq x y z
N MET A 1 3.57 33.60 71.93
CA MET A 1 2.61 33.45 70.82
C MET A 1 3.31 32.76 69.67
N ALA A 2 2.89 31.54 69.36
CA ALA A 2 3.46 30.71 68.30
C ALA A 2 2.76 31.03 66.97
N TYR A 3 3.54 31.24 65.91
CA TYR A 3 3.02 31.26 64.53
C TYR A 3 3.48 29.99 63.82
N VAL A 4 2.50 29.14 63.54
CA VAL A 4 2.62 27.85 62.87
C VAL A 4 2.17 28.02 61.42
N SER A 5 3.00 27.52 60.50
CA SER A 5 2.64 26.92 59.20
C SER A 5 1.94 27.78 58.14
N ARG A 6 2.51 27.80 56.93
CA ARG A 6 2.00 26.96 55.82
C ARG A 6 2.90 27.04 54.59
N MET A 7 3.45 25.88 54.24
CA MET A 7 3.93 25.52 52.91
C MET A 7 2.91 25.88 51.82
N ARG A 8 3.38 26.42 50.70
CA ARG A 8 2.74 26.18 49.40
C ARG A 8 3.81 25.78 48.40
N ALA A 9 3.77 24.49 48.07
CA ALA A 9 4.55 23.85 47.04
C ALA A 9 4.34 24.58 45.70
N LEU A 10 5.43 24.86 44.98
CA LEU A 10 5.38 25.18 43.57
C LEU A 10 4.95 23.92 42.80
N PRO A 11 3.85 23.94 42.02
CA PRO A 11 3.58 22.88 41.09
C PRO A 11 4.51 23.00 39.88
N LEU A 12 5.32 21.96 39.74
CA LEU A 12 6.09 21.49 38.60
C LEU A 12 5.36 21.73 37.26
N ILE A 13 5.81 22.69 36.44
CA ILE A 13 5.40 22.80 35.02
C ILE A 13 6.27 21.82 34.23
N ILE A 14 5.89 20.55 34.20
CA ILE A 14 6.31 19.64 33.12
C ILE A 14 5.22 19.75 32.05
N ALA A 15 5.42 20.71 31.15
CA ALA A 15 4.65 20.78 29.92
C ALA A 15 4.99 19.54 29.09
N LEU A 16 4.05 18.60 29.12
CA LEU A 16 3.98 17.40 28.32
C LEU A 16 3.99 17.80 26.84
N ILE A 17 5.18 17.86 26.21
CA ILE A 17 5.30 17.80 24.75
C ILE A 17 5.02 16.34 24.38
N THR A 18 3.76 15.94 24.48
CA THR A 18 3.26 14.79 23.73
C THR A 18 3.39 15.17 22.27
N LEU A 19 4.44 14.65 21.63
CA LEU A 19 4.54 14.57 20.19
C LEU A 19 3.19 14.08 19.66
N MET A 20 2.46 14.98 19.00
CA MET A 20 1.46 14.58 18.03
C MET A 20 2.24 13.94 16.88
N VAL A 21 2.56 12.66 17.04
CA VAL A 21 2.89 11.82 15.90
C VAL A 21 1.58 11.72 15.14
N MET A 22 1.34 12.66 14.24
CA MET A 22 0.27 12.50 13.27
C MET A 22 0.57 11.18 12.57
N PRO A 23 -0.37 10.20 12.56
CA PRO A 23 -0.21 9.06 11.69
C PRO A 23 -0.01 9.63 10.30
N SER A 24 1.17 9.38 9.72
CA SER A 24 1.40 9.53 8.30
C SER A 24 0.31 8.67 7.66
N MET A 25 -0.74 9.33 7.17
CA MET A 25 -1.87 8.66 6.54
C MET A 25 -1.29 7.96 5.33
N ALA A 26 -1.18 6.64 5.42
CA ALA A 26 -0.89 5.82 4.26
C ALA A 26 -1.94 6.16 3.20
N SER A 27 -1.53 6.83 2.13
CA SER A 27 -2.41 7.38 1.10
C SER A 27 -2.90 6.32 0.10
N GLY A 28 -2.70 5.03 0.45
CA GLY A 28 -3.12 3.89 -0.33
C GLY A 28 -4.27 3.14 0.32
N THR A 29 -5.15 2.59 -0.50
CA THR A 29 -6.24 1.70 -0.09
C THR A 29 -6.12 0.36 -0.80
N THR A 30 -6.18 -0.72 -0.04
CA THR A 30 -6.22 -2.11 -0.52
C THR A 30 -7.63 -2.66 -0.31
N ILE A 31 -8.22 -3.17 -1.39
CA ILE A 31 -9.59 -3.68 -1.44
C ILE A 31 -9.51 -5.14 -1.89
N PRO A 32 -9.83 -6.12 -1.02
CA PRO A 32 -9.85 -7.52 -1.42
C PRO A 32 -10.93 -7.76 -2.47
N ILE A 33 -10.62 -8.61 -3.44
CA ILE A 33 -11.54 -9.03 -4.50
C ILE A 33 -11.79 -10.53 -4.41
N ASN A 34 -10.72 -11.33 -4.28
CA ASN A 34 -10.77 -12.79 -4.15
C ASN A 34 -11.70 -13.48 -5.15
N LYS A 35 -11.55 -13.15 -6.44
CA LYS A 35 -12.40 -13.66 -7.52
C LYS A 35 -11.57 -14.40 -8.57
N ASP A 36 -12.07 -15.56 -8.98
CA ASP A 36 -11.43 -16.38 -9.99
C ASP A 36 -12.11 -16.21 -11.35
N PHE A 37 -11.30 -16.20 -12.39
CA PHE A 37 -11.75 -16.28 -13.78
C PHE A 37 -11.06 -17.43 -14.49
N ARG A 38 -11.72 -18.02 -15.49
CA ARG A 38 -11.18 -19.13 -16.25
C ARG A 38 -11.06 -18.79 -17.73
N ASP A 39 -9.86 -18.96 -18.27
CA ASP A 39 -9.57 -18.88 -19.70
C ASP A 39 -8.89 -20.18 -20.15
N GLY A 40 -9.69 -21.08 -20.74
CA GLY A 40 -9.27 -22.44 -21.05
C GLY A 40 -8.77 -23.20 -19.81
N ASP A 41 -7.49 -23.55 -19.85
CA ASP A 41 -6.78 -24.28 -18.79
C ASP A 41 -6.11 -23.37 -17.75
N VAL A 42 -6.17 -22.04 -17.94
CA VAL A 42 -5.64 -21.06 -16.99
C VAL A 42 -6.75 -20.55 -16.08
N VAL A 43 -6.48 -20.54 -14.78
CA VAL A 43 -7.28 -19.82 -13.79
C VAL A 43 -6.55 -18.53 -13.42
N ILE A 44 -7.26 -17.42 -13.45
CA ILE A 44 -6.77 -16.10 -13.07
C ILE A 44 -7.35 -15.79 -11.68
N HIS A 45 -6.51 -15.75 -10.66
CA HIS A 45 -6.91 -15.42 -9.30
C HIS A 45 -6.74 -13.93 -9.07
N VAL A 46 -7.84 -13.17 -9.16
CA VAL A 46 -7.83 -11.74 -8.81
C VAL A 46 -7.90 -11.60 -7.30
N LEU A 47 -6.80 -11.13 -6.72
CA LEU A 47 -6.61 -11.08 -5.27
C LEU A 47 -7.20 -9.80 -4.69
N GLN A 48 -6.77 -8.65 -5.22
CA GLN A 48 -7.10 -7.34 -4.67
C GLN A 48 -6.93 -6.21 -5.68
N VAL A 49 -7.53 -5.06 -5.38
CA VAL A 49 -7.22 -3.78 -6.00
C VAL A 49 -6.47 -2.91 -4.99
N ASN A 50 -5.34 -2.33 -5.40
CA ASN A 50 -4.63 -1.30 -4.64
C ASN A 50 -4.81 0.05 -5.31
N ILE A 51 -5.38 1.03 -4.63
CA ILE A 51 -5.50 2.42 -5.12
C ILE A 51 -4.48 3.24 -4.35
N THR A 52 -3.44 3.73 -5.02
CA THR A 52 -2.35 4.51 -4.38
C THR A 52 -2.20 5.88 -5.01
N ASP A 53 -1.52 6.79 -4.33
CA ASP A 53 -1.11 8.12 -4.83
C ASP A 53 0.35 8.16 -5.32
N TYR A 54 0.93 6.99 -5.58
CA TYR A 54 2.20 6.83 -6.26
C TYR A 54 2.13 5.65 -7.23
N PRO A 55 2.81 5.71 -8.38
CA PRO A 55 2.91 4.57 -9.30
C PRO A 55 3.86 3.51 -8.74
N MET A 56 3.58 2.23 -9.02
CA MET A 56 4.53 1.13 -8.79
C MET A 56 5.05 0.50 -10.09
N GLY A 57 4.31 0.66 -11.19
CA GLY A 57 4.75 0.27 -12.52
C GLY A 57 5.49 1.39 -13.24
N ASN A 58 5.82 1.15 -14.51
CA ASN A 58 6.45 2.14 -15.39
C ASN A 58 5.39 2.99 -16.11
N VAL A 59 4.45 3.57 -15.36
CA VAL A 59 3.40 4.43 -15.89
C VAL A 59 3.69 5.90 -15.60
N TYR A 60 3.40 6.77 -16.57
CA TYR A 60 3.62 8.21 -16.47
C TYR A 60 2.30 8.96 -16.30
N SER A 61 2.31 10.01 -15.48
CA SER A 61 1.26 11.01 -15.44
C SER A 61 1.86 12.40 -15.63
N PRO A 62 1.27 13.27 -16.47
CA PRO A 62 1.71 14.67 -16.60
C PRO A 62 1.45 15.49 -15.33
N ASP A 63 0.52 15.05 -14.47
CA ASP A 63 0.22 15.66 -13.18
C ASP A 63 0.15 14.59 -12.08
N PRO A 64 1.31 14.08 -11.61
CA PRO A 64 1.35 13.03 -10.61
C PRO A 64 0.77 13.50 -9.27
N SER A 65 0.79 14.80 -8.96
CA SER A 65 0.27 15.31 -7.68
C SER A 65 -1.25 15.16 -7.55
N ASN A 66 -1.95 15.10 -8.69
CA ASN A 66 -3.40 14.99 -8.78
C ASN A 66 -3.85 13.67 -9.42
N THR A 67 -3.02 12.63 -9.36
CA THR A 67 -3.32 11.31 -9.93
C THR A 67 -3.46 10.25 -8.83
N VAL A 68 -4.30 9.25 -9.07
CA VAL A 68 -4.29 7.95 -8.37
C VAL A 68 -3.99 6.83 -9.35
N TRP A 69 -3.39 5.76 -8.85
CA TRP A 69 -2.92 4.62 -9.63
C TRP A 69 -3.55 3.34 -9.09
N PRO A 70 -4.72 2.93 -9.62
CA PRO A 70 -5.29 1.65 -9.26
C PRO A 70 -4.47 0.52 -9.89
N LYS A 71 -4.22 -0.50 -9.09
CA LYS A 71 -3.54 -1.73 -9.48
C LYS A 71 -4.44 -2.91 -9.25
N LEU A 72 -4.64 -3.72 -10.27
CA LEU A 72 -5.23 -5.04 -10.09
C LEU A 72 -4.10 -6.03 -9.79
N VAL A 73 -4.16 -6.72 -8.66
CA VAL A 73 -3.15 -7.70 -8.23
C VAL A 73 -3.74 -9.11 -8.40
N PHE A 74 -2.99 -10.00 -9.04
CA PHE A 74 -3.48 -11.31 -9.41
C PHE A 74 -2.35 -12.35 -9.55
N THR A 75 -2.72 -13.61 -9.70
CA THR A 75 -1.84 -14.71 -10.13
C THR A 75 -2.51 -15.53 -11.22
N TYR A 76 -1.72 -16.25 -12.01
CA TYR A 76 -2.20 -17.30 -12.91
C TYR A 76 -1.95 -18.67 -12.30
N GLU A 77 -2.83 -19.62 -12.55
CA GLU A 77 -2.62 -21.04 -12.28
C GLU A 77 -2.92 -21.85 -13.55
N ASN A 78 -1.96 -22.67 -13.99
CA ASN A 78 -2.18 -23.60 -15.08
C ASN A 78 -2.74 -24.92 -14.55
N LYS A 79 -4.02 -25.20 -14.83
CA LYS A 79 -4.72 -26.46 -14.48
C LYS A 79 -4.68 -27.50 -15.60
N GLY A 80 -4.11 -27.17 -16.75
CA GLY A 80 -4.01 -28.05 -17.92
C GLY A 80 -2.83 -29.02 -17.84
N THR A 81 -2.63 -29.75 -18.94
CA THR A 81 -1.52 -30.72 -19.09
C THR A 81 -0.36 -30.20 -19.92
N GLU A 82 -0.52 -29.06 -20.58
CA GLU A 82 0.50 -28.44 -21.44
C GLU A 82 0.96 -27.10 -20.86
N PRO A 83 2.18 -26.64 -21.16
CA PRO A 83 2.60 -25.28 -20.84
C PRO A 83 1.75 -24.24 -21.57
N VAL A 84 1.30 -23.20 -20.86
CA VAL A 84 0.42 -22.15 -21.40
C VAL A 84 0.85 -20.77 -20.92
N ASN A 85 0.65 -19.75 -21.75
CA ASN A 85 0.86 -18.37 -21.34
C ASN A 85 -0.41 -17.83 -20.68
N GLY A 86 -0.25 -17.08 -19.58
CA GLY A 86 -1.30 -16.24 -19.04
C GLY A 86 -1.51 -15.01 -19.92
N ASN A 87 -2.76 -14.62 -20.10
CA ASN A 87 -3.15 -13.40 -20.78
C ASN A 87 -4.33 -12.77 -20.02
N LEU A 88 -4.14 -11.57 -19.51
CA LEU A 88 -5.17 -10.82 -18.80
C LEU A 88 -5.38 -9.47 -19.48
N GLU A 89 -6.63 -9.18 -19.81
CA GLU A 89 -7.07 -7.87 -20.30
C GLU A 89 -8.07 -7.25 -19.33
N VAL A 90 -7.82 -6.00 -18.90
CA VAL A 90 -8.62 -5.32 -17.86
C VAL A 90 -8.90 -3.85 -18.20
N ALA A 91 -10.05 -3.34 -17.77
CA ALA A 91 -10.29 -1.90 -17.71
C ALA A 91 -11.03 -1.51 -16.41
N PHE A 92 -10.66 -0.37 -15.83
CA PHE A 92 -11.34 0.20 -14.65
C PHE A 92 -12.41 1.19 -15.08
N PHE A 93 -13.47 1.31 -14.26
CA PHE A 93 -14.58 2.21 -14.53
C PHE A 93 -14.94 3.02 -13.28
N ASP A 94 -15.19 4.31 -13.47
CA ASP A 94 -15.65 5.22 -12.42
C ASP A 94 -17.19 5.29 -12.33
N ASP A 95 -17.67 5.99 -11.31
CA ASP A 95 -19.09 6.21 -11.04
C ASP A 95 -19.82 7.04 -12.12
N LYS A 96 -19.07 7.66 -13.03
CA LYS A 96 -19.59 8.40 -14.19
C LYS A 96 -19.57 7.56 -15.47
N GLY A 97 -19.06 6.34 -15.41
CA GLY A 97 -18.93 5.43 -16.56
C GLY A 97 -17.71 5.70 -17.44
N ASN A 98 -16.75 6.52 -16.99
CA ASN A 98 -15.48 6.70 -17.69
C ASN A 98 -14.63 5.44 -17.55
N GLN A 99 -13.94 5.07 -18.63
CA GLN A 99 -13.06 3.91 -18.69
C GLN A 99 -11.59 4.32 -18.55
N TYR A 100 -10.80 3.50 -17.87
CA TYR A 100 -9.36 3.65 -17.71
C TYR A 100 -8.64 2.34 -18.06
N PRO A 101 -7.79 2.33 -19.12
CA PRO A 101 -7.48 3.44 -20.02
C PRO A 101 -8.68 3.86 -20.90
N PRO A 102 -8.74 5.12 -21.39
CA PRO A 102 -9.86 5.62 -22.21
C PRO A 102 -10.08 4.86 -23.52
N SER A 103 -9.01 4.24 -24.04
CA SER A 103 -9.05 3.36 -25.20
C SER A 103 -8.32 2.06 -24.87
N GLY A 104 -8.93 0.93 -25.25
CA GLY A 104 -8.35 -0.39 -25.06
C GLY A 104 -8.36 -0.89 -23.62
N HIS A 105 -7.45 -1.81 -23.32
CA HIS A 105 -7.37 -2.51 -22.04
C HIS A 105 -5.93 -2.44 -21.51
N LEU A 106 -5.78 -2.55 -20.19
CA LEU A 106 -4.52 -2.94 -19.57
C LEU A 106 -4.28 -4.41 -19.89
N VAL A 107 -3.08 -4.74 -20.35
CA VAL A 107 -2.74 -6.11 -20.76
C VAL A 107 -1.52 -6.59 -19.98
N ASP A 108 -1.63 -7.78 -19.41
CA ASP A 108 -0.47 -8.53 -18.91
C ASP A 108 -0.40 -9.88 -19.62
N VAL A 109 0.81 -10.25 -20.03
CA VAL A 109 1.10 -11.54 -20.66
C VAL A 109 2.32 -12.13 -19.97
N THR A 110 2.28 -13.43 -19.65
CA THR A 110 3.46 -14.12 -19.14
C THR A 110 4.49 -14.29 -20.25
N MET A 111 5.72 -13.85 -20.02
CA MET A 111 6.80 -14.03 -21.00
C MET A 111 7.21 -15.50 -21.13
N ASP A 112 7.28 -16.21 -20.00
CA ASP A 112 7.55 -17.65 -19.94
C ASP A 112 6.24 -18.42 -19.70
N PRO A 113 5.99 -19.53 -20.43
CA PRO A 113 4.82 -20.36 -20.22
C PRO A 113 4.77 -20.95 -18.81
N LEU A 114 3.60 -20.87 -18.18
CA LEU A 114 3.32 -21.58 -16.93
C LEU A 114 3.28 -23.08 -17.21
N GLN A 115 4.12 -23.82 -16.49
CA GLN A 115 4.12 -25.28 -16.55
C GLN A 115 2.84 -25.87 -15.93
N PRO A 116 2.41 -27.08 -16.33
CA PRO A 116 1.26 -27.77 -15.76
C PRO A 116 1.27 -27.83 -14.23
N GLY A 117 0.15 -27.48 -13.59
CA GLY A 117 -0.02 -27.47 -12.14
C GLY A 117 0.78 -26.40 -11.40
N LYS A 118 1.33 -25.40 -12.11
CA LYS A 118 2.06 -24.28 -11.49
C LYS A 118 1.20 -23.03 -11.40
N THR A 119 1.46 -22.28 -10.34
CA THR A 119 0.98 -20.92 -10.13
C THR A 119 2.12 -19.94 -10.43
N SER A 120 1.83 -18.82 -11.07
CA SER A 120 2.80 -17.73 -11.25
C SER A 120 3.12 -17.05 -9.93
N ASP A 121 4.19 -16.27 -9.91
CA ASP A 121 4.37 -15.23 -8.90
C ASP A 121 3.23 -14.21 -8.95
N ILE A 122 3.13 -13.36 -7.92
CA ILE A 122 2.19 -12.24 -7.88
C ILE A 122 2.50 -11.27 -9.02
N ARG A 123 1.46 -10.89 -9.76
CA ARG A 123 1.52 -9.96 -10.89
C ARG A 123 0.57 -8.80 -10.64
N PHE A 124 0.76 -7.71 -11.39
CA PHE A 124 -0.18 -6.60 -11.36
C PHE A 124 -0.24 -5.86 -12.71
N VAL A 125 -1.39 -5.25 -12.98
CA VAL A 125 -1.57 -4.22 -14.01
C VAL A 125 -1.96 -2.92 -13.34
N GLU A 126 -1.46 -1.79 -13.84
CA GLU A 126 -1.66 -0.46 -13.25
C GLU A 126 -2.28 0.48 -14.29
N ALA A 127 -3.40 1.14 -13.93
CA ALA A 127 -3.94 2.21 -14.76
C ALA A 127 -3.21 3.52 -14.48
N ALA A 128 -2.94 4.28 -15.53
CA ALA A 128 -2.35 5.61 -15.43
C ALA A 128 -3.43 6.69 -15.53
N VAL A 129 -3.11 7.89 -15.01
CA VAL A 129 -3.82 9.15 -15.31
C VAL A 129 -5.31 9.12 -14.87
N ILE A 130 -5.57 8.65 -13.66
CA ILE A 130 -6.90 8.78 -13.02
C ILE A 130 -6.86 9.97 -12.06
N PRO A 131 -7.74 10.97 -12.19
CA PRO A 131 -7.79 12.11 -11.25
C PRO A 131 -7.99 11.64 -9.81
N LYS A 132 -7.32 12.27 -8.84
CA LYS A 132 -7.26 11.82 -7.44
C LYS A 132 -8.62 11.65 -6.74
N ASP A 133 -9.60 12.47 -7.13
CA ASP A 133 -10.95 12.43 -6.57
C ASP A 133 -11.90 11.48 -7.31
N THR A 134 -11.38 10.68 -8.24
CA THR A 134 -12.19 9.72 -9.01
C THR A 134 -12.52 8.51 -8.16
N LYS A 135 -13.81 8.22 -8.02
CA LYS A 135 -14.28 6.99 -7.38
C LYS A 135 -14.44 5.90 -8.43
N LEU A 136 -13.50 4.95 -8.44
CA LEU A 136 -13.67 3.71 -9.18
C LEU A 136 -14.81 2.90 -8.56
N VAL A 137 -15.60 2.20 -9.35
CA VAL A 137 -16.76 1.44 -8.85
C VAL A 137 -16.73 -0.01 -9.27
N TYR A 138 -16.21 -0.30 -10.46
CA TYR A 138 -15.99 -1.66 -10.94
C TYR A 138 -14.80 -1.71 -11.91
N PHE A 139 -14.33 -2.90 -12.19
CA PHE A 139 -13.45 -3.17 -13.33
C PHE A 139 -14.05 -4.30 -14.17
N LYS A 140 -13.63 -4.41 -15.42
CA LYS A 140 -13.96 -5.54 -16.29
C LYS A 140 -12.73 -6.37 -16.56
N VAL A 141 -12.87 -7.69 -16.47
CA VAL A 141 -11.90 -8.66 -16.98
C VAL A 141 -12.41 -9.16 -18.32
N TYR A 142 -11.58 -9.07 -19.36
CA TYR A 142 -11.94 -9.48 -20.71
C TYR A 142 -11.32 -10.83 -21.02
N ILE A 143 -12.17 -11.83 -21.26
CA ILE A 143 -11.76 -13.18 -21.65
C ILE A 143 -12.40 -13.47 -23.00
N ASN A 144 -11.58 -13.78 -24.00
CA ASN A 144 -12.03 -14.03 -25.37
C ASN A 144 -12.93 -12.89 -25.91
N GLY A 145 -12.56 -11.64 -25.61
CA GLY A 145 -13.29 -10.43 -26.02
C GLY A 145 -14.60 -10.14 -25.26
N LYS A 146 -14.97 -10.97 -24.27
CA LYS A 146 -16.15 -10.77 -23.42
C LYS A 146 -15.72 -10.20 -22.07
N GLY A 147 -16.22 -9.01 -21.74
CA GLY A 147 -15.95 -8.36 -20.47
C GLY A 147 -16.92 -8.80 -19.36
N GLU A 148 -16.39 -9.33 -18.27
CA GLU A 148 -17.14 -9.59 -17.03
C GLU A 148 -16.84 -8.49 -16.00
N ALA A 149 -17.89 -7.82 -15.50
CA ALA A 149 -17.75 -6.77 -14.50
C ALA A 149 -17.58 -7.32 -13.08
N VAL A 150 -16.74 -6.65 -12.31
CA VAL A 150 -16.51 -6.91 -10.88
C VAL A 150 -16.57 -5.61 -10.12
N ASP A 151 -17.50 -5.53 -9.18
CA ASP A 151 -17.62 -4.39 -8.29
C ASP A 151 -16.40 -4.29 -7.36
N ILE A 152 -16.04 -3.06 -7.00
CA ILE A 152 -14.97 -2.76 -6.05
C ILE A 152 -15.63 -2.45 -4.69
N PRO A 153 -15.60 -3.39 -3.72
CA PRO A 153 -16.31 -3.23 -2.46
C PRO A 153 -15.51 -2.38 -1.45
N TYR A 154 -15.64 -1.05 -1.53
CA TYR A 154 -14.96 -0.13 -0.60
C TYR A 154 -15.30 -0.35 0.89
N THR A 155 -16.35 -1.12 1.21
CA THR A 155 -16.67 -1.51 2.59
C THR A 155 -15.60 -2.40 3.21
N GLU A 156 -14.78 -3.07 2.40
CA GLU A 156 -13.69 -3.97 2.82
C GLU A 156 -12.30 -3.34 2.69
N ALA A 157 -12.27 -2.03 2.41
CA ALA A 157 -11.04 -1.26 2.21
C ALA A 157 -10.18 -1.23 3.47
N THR A 158 -8.89 -1.52 3.31
CA THR A 158 -7.86 -1.38 4.35
C THR A 158 -6.77 -0.42 3.87
N ALA A 159 -6.05 0.22 4.79
CA ALA A 159 -4.92 1.06 4.41
C ALA A 159 -3.80 0.21 3.79
N THR A 160 -3.31 0.58 2.61
CA THR A 160 -2.16 -0.10 1.99
C THR A 160 -0.90 0.24 2.78
N PRO A 161 -0.11 -0.75 3.23
CA PRO A 161 1.17 -0.45 3.85
C PRO A 161 2.07 0.27 2.86
N VAL A 162 2.47 1.50 3.18
CA VAL A 162 3.48 2.22 2.40
C VAL A 162 4.80 1.46 2.58
N PRO A 163 5.49 1.05 1.50
CA PRO A 163 6.85 0.54 1.60
C PRO A 163 7.68 1.61 2.29
N GLY A 164 8.05 1.35 3.54
CA GLY A 164 8.74 2.34 4.34
C GLY A 164 10.03 2.76 3.63
N GLN A 165 10.13 4.05 3.30
CA GLN A 165 11.35 4.76 3.67
C GLN A 165 11.64 4.33 5.11
N GLY A 166 12.65 3.49 5.28
CA GLY A 166 13.14 3.07 6.57
C GLY A 166 13.60 4.31 7.32
N GLY A 167 12.66 4.97 7.99
CA GLY A 167 12.94 5.87 9.09
C GLY A 167 13.57 4.99 10.15
N GLY A 168 14.88 4.84 10.06
CA GLY A 168 15.72 4.26 11.08
C GLY A 168 15.56 5.06 12.36
N ALA A 169 14.50 4.80 13.11
CA ALA A 169 14.53 4.94 14.55
C ALA A 169 15.44 3.82 15.04
N ASN A 170 16.74 4.05 14.94
CA ASN A 170 17.80 3.27 15.55
C ASN A 170 17.54 3.20 17.06
N LYS A 171 16.70 2.26 17.48
CA LYS A 171 16.59 1.85 18.89
C LYS A 171 17.91 1.26 19.42
N CYS A 172 18.87 0.96 18.53
CA CYS A 172 20.23 0.59 18.91
C CYS A 172 21.17 1.78 19.21
N CYS A 173 20.86 3.02 18.81
CA CYS A 173 21.73 4.18 19.11
C CYS A 173 21.44 4.80 20.48
N LEU A 174 20.23 4.67 21.03
CA LEU A 174 19.94 5.13 22.39
C LEU A 174 20.65 4.28 23.47
N ALA A 175 20.99 3.02 23.16
CA ALA A 175 21.74 2.15 24.07
C ALA A 175 23.24 2.53 24.17
N MET A 176 23.78 3.29 23.22
CA MET A 176 25.18 3.76 23.26
C MET A 176 25.35 5.16 23.88
N LEU A 177 24.28 5.91 24.09
CA LEU A 177 24.36 7.24 24.75
C LEU A 177 24.29 7.17 26.28
N LEU A 178 23.69 6.11 26.83
CA LEU A 178 23.60 5.89 28.28
C LEU A 178 24.97 5.62 28.97
N PRO A 179 25.93 4.87 28.39
CA PRO A 179 27.24 4.68 28.99
C PRO A 179 28.10 5.96 28.99
N LEU A 180 27.96 6.81 27.97
CA LEU A 180 28.78 8.03 27.83
C LEU A 180 28.38 9.11 28.85
N MET A 181 27.09 9.24 29.18
CA MET A 181 26.66 10.14 30.25
C MET A 181 27.06 9.65 31.64
N ALA A 182 27.09 8.33 31.89
CA ALA A 182 27.55 7.79 33.16
C ALA A 182 29.06 8.03 33.40
N ILE A 183 29.89 7.94 32.36
CA ILE A 183 31.34 8.22 32.45
C ILE A 183 31.60 9.72 32.67
N GLY A 184 30.85 10.60 32.01
CA GLY A 184 30.97 12.05 32.19
C GLY A 184 30.68 12.51 33.63
N VAL A 185 29.62 11.98 34.25
CA VAL A 185 29.26 12.30 35.65
C VAL A 185 30.28 11.73 36.64
N TYR A 186 30.82 10.53 36.39
CA TYR A 186 31.85 9.94 37.24
C TYR A 186 33.17 10.74 37.20
N MET A 187 33.63 11.15 36.02
CA MET A 187 34.87 11.93 35.88
C MET A 187 34.76 13.33 36.50
N ALA A 188 33.59 14.00 36.40
CA ALA A 188 33.35 15.28 37.05
C ALA A 188 33.33 15.19 38.59
N SER A 189 32.98 14.04 39.17
CA SER A 189 32.97 13.82 40.62
C SER A 189 34.35 13.60 41.24
N LYS A 190 35.37 13.30 40.43
CA LYS A 190 36.76 13.04 40.85
C LYS A 190 37.69 14.26 40.75
N LEU A 191 37.19 15.39 40.26
CA LEU A 191 37.93 16.64 40.08
C LEU A 191 37.77 17.62 41.26
N LYS A 192 37.52 17.10 42.48
CA LYS A 192 37.58 17.86 43.74
C LYS A 192 38.74 17.39 44.58
#